data_AF-A0A8J7PLR0-F1
#
_entry.id   AF-A0A8J7PLR0-F1
#
_cell.length_a   1.000
_cell.length_b   1.000
_cell.length_c   1.000
_cell.angle_alpha   90.00
_cell.angle_beta   90.00
_cell.angle_gamma   90.00
#
_symmetry.space_group_name_H-M   'P 1'
#
loop_
_entity.id
_entity.type
_entity.pdbx_description
1 polymer ?
#
loop_
_entity_poly.entity_id
_entity_poly.type
_entity_poly.pdbx_seq_one_letter_code
_entity_poly.pdbx_strand_id
1 'polypeptide(L)' 'MKHNKIEKLLSRLCAELGFCLTPEQKEHMTSLFPHSVEAFTDAVFVAEGLDPKLADRHLWRQVRDHVSQCFREVKVDA' A
#
# COMPACT_ATOMS: atom_id res chain seq x y z
N MET A 1 15.64 -2.80 -6.52
CA MET A 1 14.56 -3.82 -6.54
C MET A 1 13.33 -3.42 -5.73
N LYS A 2 13.46 -2.83 -4.52
CA LYS A 2 12.31 -2.50 -3.63
C LYS A 2 11.28 -1.52 -4.25
N HIS A 3 11.71 -0.50 -4.99
CA HIS A 3 10.84 0.49 -5.65
C HIS A 3 9.79 -0.17 -6.57
N ASN A 4 10.25 -1.11 -7.41
CA ASN A 4 9.40 -1.85 -8.35
C ASN A 4 8.37 -2.75 -7.64
N LYS A 5 8.66 -3.27 -6.44
CA LYS A 5 7.71 -4.08 -5.68
C LYS A 5 6.56 -3.23 -5.13
N ILE A 6 6.88 -2.05 -4.61
CA ILE A 6 5.88 -1.10 -4.11
C ILE A 6 5.02 -0.57 -5.28
N GLU A 7 5.62 -0.19 -6.41
CA GLU A 7 4.87 0.24 -7.60
C GLU A 7 3.89 -0.84 -8.11
N LYS A 8 4.32 -2.11 -8.11
CA LYS A 8 3.46 -3.25 -8.47
C LYS A 8 2.31 -3.42 -7.48
N LEU A 9 2.59 -3.30 -6.18
CA LEU A 9 1.57 -3.31 -5.15
C LEU A 9 0.54 -2.21 -5.38
N LEU A 10 0.97 -0.96 -5.56
CA LEU A 10 0.06 0.18 -5.76
C LEU A 10 -0.76 0.03 -7.05
N SER A 11 -0.16 -0.51 -8.12
CA SER A 11 -0.87 -0.82 -9.37
C SER A 11 -1.94 -1.89 -9.16
N ARG A 12 -1.65 -2.91 -8.35
CA ARG A 12 -2.60 -3.98 -8.02
C ARG A 12 -3.76 -3.46 -7.18
N LEU A 13 -3.48 -2.62 -6.18
CA LEU A 13 -4.52 -2.00 -5.34
C LEU A 13 -5.46 -1.11 -6.15
N CYS A 14 -4.94 -0.37 -7.14
CA CYS A 14 -5.79 0.39 -8.08
C CYS A 14 -6.68 -0.54 -8.92
N ALA A 15 -6.10 -1.59 -9.51
CA ALA A 15 -6.85 -2.49 -10.40
C ALA A 15 -7.88 -3.37 -9.68
N GLU A 16 -7.55 -3.86 -8.48
CA GLU A 16 -8.39 -4.84 -7.75
C GLU A 16 -9.32 -4.17 -6.74
N LEU A 17 -8.91 -3.06 -6.12
CA LEU A 17 -9.61 -2.43 -4.99
C LEU A 17 -9.96 -0.95 -5.21
N GLY A 18 -9.55 -0.35 -6.33
CA GLY A 18 -9.87 1.04 -6.69
C GLY A 18 -8.97 2.11 -6.06
N PHE A 19 -7.88 1.75 -5.37
CA PHE A 19 -6.93 2.70 -4.78
C PHE A 19 -5.97 3.26 -5.82
N CYS A 20 -6.45 4.21 -6.62
CA CYS A 20 -5.75 4.72 -7.79
C CYS A 20 -4.98 6.00 -7.47
N LEU A 21 -3.90 5.84 -6.71
CA LEU A 21 -3.00 6.93 -6.35
C LEU A 21 -2.38 7.64 -7.57
N THR A 22 -2.22 8.96 -7.46
CA THR A 22 -1.53 9.78 -8.44
C THR A 22 -0.04 9.44 -8.52
N PRO A 23 0.68 9.81 -9.59
CA PRO A 23 2.12 9.58 -9.68
C PRO A 23 2.91 10.16 -8.50
N GLU A 24 2.57 11.37 -8.05
CA GLU A 24 3.20 12.03 -6.91
C GLU A 24 2.96 11.26 -5.60
N GLN A 25 1.73 10.77 -5.39
CA GLN A 25 1.41 9.94 -4.23
C GLN A 25 2.16 8.61 -4.26
N LYS A 26 2.29 7.98 -5.44
CA LYS A 26 3.07 6.73 -5.60
C LYS A 26 4.55 6.95 -5.30
N GLU A 27 5.13 8.06 -5.78
CA GLU A 27 6.51 8.42 -5.47
C GLU A 27 6.71 8.65 -3.97
N HIS A 28 5.80 9.41 -3.35
CA HIS A 28 5.81 9.63 -1.91
C HIS A 28 5.71 8.30 -1.13
N MET A 29 4.75 7.45 -1.48
CA MET A 29 4.58 6.12 -0.88
C MET A 29 5.81 5.23 -1.04
N THR A 30 6.54 5.36 -2.14
CA THR A 30 7.73 4.55 -2.38
C THR A 30 8.95 5.08 -1.63
N SER A 31 8.99 6.38 -1.34
CA SER A 31 9.98 7.02 -0.45
C SER A 31 9.74 6.69 1.03
N LEU A 32 8.47 6.50 1.41
CA LEU A 32 8.07 6.07 2.75
C LEU A 32 8.36 4.58 2.89
N PHE A 33 9.55 4.21 3.39
CA PHE A 33 9.75 2.85 3.86
C PHE A 33 9.03 2.67 5.20
N PRO A 34 7.87 2.00 5.23
CA PRO A 34 7.01 1.98 6.39
C PRO A 34 7.54 0.94 7.36
N HIS A 35 7.58 1.28 8.64
CA HIS A 35 8.11 0.40 9.67
C HIS A 35 7.28 -0.89 9.83
N SER A 36 6.01 -0.89 9.40
CA SER A 36 5.11 -2.05 9.50
C SER A 36 4.09 -2.12 8.35
N VAL A 37 3.49 -3.31 8.20
CA VAL A 37 2.41 -3.59 7.25
C VAL A 37 1.19 -2.71 7.55
N GLU A 38 0.82 -2.58 8.81
CA GLU A 38 -0.33 -1.80 9.26
C GLU A 38 -0.15 -0.31 8.96
N ALA A 39 1.03 0.25 9.26
CA ALA A 39 1.31 1.66 9.01
C ALA A 39 1.27 2.00 7.51
N PHE A 40 1.75 1.10 6.65
CA PHE A 40 1.64 1.31 5.21
C PHE A 40 0.22 1.18 4.70
N THR A 41 -0.55 0.23 5.26
CA THR A 41 -1.96 0.07 4.92
C THR A 41 -2.68 1.39 5.19
N ASP A 42 -2.52 1.96 6.38
CA ASP A 42 -3.11 3.25 6.72
C ASP A 42 -2.63 4.38 5.80
N ALA A 43 -1.35 4.39 5.43
CA ALA A 43 -0.80 5.38 4.51
C ALA A 43 -1.41 5.28 3.09
N VAL A 44 -1.75 4.09 2.60
CA VAL A 44 -2.48 3.92 1.32
C VAL A 44 -3.86 4.56 1.40
N PHE A 45 -4.59 4.35 2.48
CA PHE A 45 -5.91 4.98 2.67
C PHE A 45 -5.80 6.50 2.75
N VAL A 46 -4.84 7.02 3.52
CA VAL A 46 -4.61 8.46 3.62
C VAL A 46 -4.22 9.06 2.27
N ALA A 47 -3.38 8.38 1.49
CA ALA A 47 -2.99 8.81 0.15
C ALA A 47 -4.20 8.84 -0.81
N GLU A 48 -5.14 7.90 -0.69
CA GLU A 48 -6.40 7.90 -1.46
C GLU A 48 -7.39 8.99 -0.99
N GLY A 49 -7.09 9.70 0.11
CA GLY A 49 -7.98 10.70 0.71
C GLY A 49 -9.04 10.10 1.64
N LEU A 50 -8.83 8.87 2.10
CA LEU A 50 -9.72 8.17 3.02
C LEU A 50 -9.15 8.17 4.45
N ASP A 51 -10.03 8.13 5.46
CA ASP A 51 -9.64 7.90 6.85
C ASP A 51 -9.63 6.39 7.14
N PRO A 52 -8.48 5.76 7.46
CA PRO A 52 -8.39 4.34 7.79
C PRO A 52 -9.27 3.92 8.98
N LYS A 53 -9.59 4.84 9.89
CA LYS A 53 -10.45 4.57 11.06
C LYS A 53 -11.93 4.48 10.69
N LEU A 54 -12.32 5.17 9.62
CA LEU A 54 -13.69 5.17 9.10
C LEU A 54 -13.88 4.18 7.94
N ALA A 55 -12.77 3.64 7.41
CA ALA A 55 -12.80 2.66 6.34
C ALA A 55 -13.56 1.40 6.75
N ASP A 56 -14.24 0.81 5.77
CA ASP A 56 -14.82 -0.52 5.93
C ASP A 56 -13.73 -1.52 6.35
N ARG A 57 -13.99 -2.29 7.41
CA ARG A 57 -13.00 -3.20 8.00
C ARG A 57 -12.63 -4.33 7.07
N HIS A 58 -13.51 -4.75 6.17
CA HIS A 58 -13.21 -5.78 5.20
C HIS A 58 -12.33 -5.23 4.08
N LEU A 59 -12.60 -4.03 3.57
CA LEU A 59 -11.74 -3.34 2.60
C LEU A 59 -10.34 -3.10 3.17
N TRP A 60 -10.24 -2.60 4.41
CA TRP A 60 -8.96 -2.38 5.07
C TRP A 60 -8.13 -3.67 5.19
N ARG A 61 -8.78 -4.80 5.51
CA ARG A 61 -8.12 -6.11 5.57
C ARG A 61 -7.62 -6.57 4.19
N GLN A 62 -8.40 -6.37 3.13
CA GLN A 62 -7.96 -6.70 1.77
C GLN A 62 -6.71 -5.92 1.37
N VAL A 63 -6.70 -4.60 1.59
CA VAL A 63 -5.50 -3.78 1.33
C VAL A 63 -4.32 -4.29 2.17
N ARG A 64 -4.52 -4.55 3.47
CA ARG A 64 -3.49 -5.10 4.36
C ARG A 64 -2.90 -6.41 3.86
N ASP A 65 -3.71 -7.31 3.31
CA ASP A 65 -3.25 -8.61 2.82
C ASP A 65 -2.30 -8.46 1.62
N HIS A 66 -2.61 -7.56 0.69
CA HIS A 66 -1.72 -7.22 -0.42
C HIS A 66 -0.42 -6.58 0.08
N VAL A 67 -0.51 -5.63 1.02
CA VAL A 67 0.66 -4.99 1.64
C VAL A 67 1.54 -6.02 2.35
N SER A 68 0.93 -6.92 3.12
CA SER A 68 1.62 -7.99 3.86
C SER A 68 2.38 -8.91 2.91
N GLN A 69 1.77 -9.27 1.77
CA GLN A 69 2.45 -10.05 0.73
C GLN A 69 3.67 -9.31 0.18
N CYS A 70 3.51 -8.03 -0.18
CA CYS A 70 4.63 -7.22 -0.68
C CYS A 70 5.78 -7.12 0.34
N PHE A 71 5.47 -6.93 1.63
CA PHE A 71 6.47 -6.87 2.69
C PHE A 71 7.25 -8.18 2.85
N ARG A 72 6.59 -9.33 2.69
CA ARG A 72 7.28 -10.64 2.69
C ARG A 72 8.25 -10.75 1.53
N GLU A 73 7.82 -10.37 0.32
CA GLU A 73 8.68 -10.41 -0.88
C GLU A 73 9.88 -9.47 -0.74
N VAL A 74 9.68 -8.25 -0.25
CA VAL A 74 10.76 -7.27 -0.06
C VAL A 74 11.78 -7.73 0.99
N LYS A 75 11.36 -8.48 2.02
CA LYS A 75 12.27 -9.04 3.04
C LYS A 75 13.07 -10.25 2.56
N VAL A 76 12.54 -11.01 1.60
CA VAL A 76 13.26 -12.14 0.99
C VAL A 76 14.36 -11.65 0.05
N ASP A 77 14.18 -10.47 -0.54
CA ASP A 77 15.13 -9.83 -1.45
C ASP A 77 16.14 -8.89 -0.75
N ALA A 78 16.20 -8.86 0.59
CA ALA A 78 17.02 -7.96 1.41
C ALA A 78 18.08 -8.71 2.21
#